data_AF-A0A948PV46-F1
#
_entry.id   AF-A0A948PV46-F1
#
_cell.length_a   1.000
_cell.length_b   1.000
_cell.length_c   1.000
_cell.angle_alpha   90.00
_cell.angle_beta   90.00
_cell.angle_gamma   90.00
#
_symmetry.space_group_name_H-M   'P 1'
#
loop_
_entity.id
_entity.type
_entity.pdbx_description
1 polymer ?
#
loop_
_entity_poly.entity_id
_entity_poly.type
_entity_poly.pdbx_seq_one_letter_code
_entity_poly.pdbx_strand_id
1 'polypeptide(L)'
;IVPVVRKAPRLRSVDEKVKNVMTLLLQGPDEAEKAAGYDSALPQEAQLLSVFMEEDTVLLNFSKQIDEGGGTEMMLARLRQIVYTATQFSRVNKVRFLIDGQPIKYFSSEGLTEVERPVGRADLEMEEK
;
A
#
# COMPACT_ATOMS: atom_id res chain seq x y z
N ILE A 1 -4.17 5.72 -11.16
CA ILE A 1 -4.78 4.89 -10.08
C ILE A 1 -6.26 5.23 -10.00
N VAL A 2 -7.15 4.24 -9.93
CA VAL A 2 -8.62 4.46 -9.84
C VAL A 2 -9.13 3.75 -8.59
N PRO A 3 -10.00 4.38 -7.76
CA PRO A 3 -10.57 3.72 -6.60
C PRO A 3 -11.64 2.69 -7.00
N VAL A 4 -11.61 1.51 -6.36
CA VAL A 4 -12.62 0.45 -6.53
C VAL A 4 -13.23 0.14 -5.16
N VAL A 5 -14.57 0.11 -5.09
CA VAL A 5 -15.31 -0.07 -3.85
C VAL A 5 -15.65 -1.54 -3.64
N ARG A 6 -15.26 -2.10 -2.50
CA ARG A 6 -15.60 -3.47 -2.08
C ARG A 6 -16.41 -3.49 -0.79
N LYS A 7 -17.18 -4.54 -0.59
CA LYS A 7 -17.85 -4.80 0.69
C LYS A 7 -16.84 -5.36 1.69
N ALA A 8 -16.79 -4.77 2.88
CA ALA A 8 -15.91 -5.18 3.97
C ALA A 8 -16.71 -5.28 5.28
N PRO A 9 -16.28 -6.12 6.23
CA PRO A 9 -16.91 -6.19 7.55
C PRO A 9 -16.77 -4.85 8.31
N ARG A 10 -17.73 -4.58 9.20
CA ARG A 10 -17.63 -3.43 10.10
C ARG A 10 -16.67 -3.75 11.24
N LEU A 11 -15.47 -3.16 11.17
CA LEU A 11 -14.43 -3.29 12.19
C LEU A 11 -14.42 -2.06 13.09
N ARG A 12 -13.99 -2.21 14.35
CA ARG A 12 -14.05 -1.11 15.33
C ARG A 12 -12.77 -0.29 15.34
N SER A 13 -11.62 -0.94 15.35
CA SER A 13 -10.33 -0.25 15.40
C SER A 13 -9.82 0.10 14.00
N VAL A 14 -8.91 1.08 13.92
CA VAL A 14 -8.39 1.57 12.63
C VAL A 14 -7.36 0.61 12.06
N ASP A 15 -6.52 0.03 12.90
CA ASP A 15 -5.55 -1.01 12.55
C ASP A 15 -6.22 -2.26 11.95
N GLU A 16 -7.34 -2.73 12.53
CA GLU A 16 -8.11 -3.84 11.94
C GLU A 16 -8.69 -3.46 10.57
N LYS A 17 -9.23 -2.24 10.43
CA LYS A 17 -9.74 -1.74 9.15
C LYS A 17 -8.65 -1.68 8.09
N VAL A 18 -7.50 -1.10 8.43
CA VAL A 18 -6.34 -1.02 7.52
C VAL A 18 -5.87 -2.41 7.14
N LYS A 19 -5.70 -3.31 8.13
CA LYS A 19 -5.34 -4.71 7.86
C LYS A 19 -6.30 -5.37 6.88
N ASN A 20 -7.61 -5.21 7.09
CA ASN A 20 -8.61 -5.80 6.21
C ASN A 20 -8.53 -5.27 4.77
N VAL A 21 -8.46 -3.95 4.56
CA VAL A 21 -8.39 -3.38 3.20
C VAL A 21 -7.05 -3.66 2.52
N MET A 22 -5.95 -3.72 3.27
CA MET A 22 -4.64 -4.12 2.74
C MET A 22 -4.63 -5.59 2.29
N THR A 23 -5.24 -6.49 3.07
CA THR A 23 -5.41 -7.89 2.66
C THR A 23 -6.25 -8.01 1.40
N LEU A 24 -7.36 -7.26 1.29
CA LEU A 24 -8.18 -7.22 0.09
C LEU A 24 -7.39 -6.67 -1.13
N LEU A 25 -6.58 -5.62 -0.92
CA LEU A 25 -5.74 -5.05 -1.96
C LEU A 25 -4.69 -6.06 -2.46
N LEU A 26 -4.04 -6.80 -1.55
CA LEU A 26 -3.05 -7.83 -1.88
C LEU A 26 -3.65 -9.05 -2.60
N GLN A 27 -4.93 -9.35 -2.38
CA GLN A 27 -5.63 -10.39 -3.16
C GLN A 27 -5.79 -10.01 -4.64
N GLY A 28 -5.55 -8.74 -4.98
CA GLY A 28 -5.71 -8.23 -6.34
C GLY A 28 -7.18 -8.08 -6.75
N PRO A 29 -7.43 -7.73 -8.02
CA PRO A 29 -8.78 -7.60 -8.55
C PRO A 29 -9.49 -8.95 -8.63
N ASP A 30 -10.79 -8.99 -8.35
CA ASP A 30 -11.61 -10.18 -8.59
C ASP A 30 -11.92 -10.38 -10.09
N GLU A 31 -12.57 -11.49 -10.45
CA GLU A 31 -12.85 -11.81 -11.85
C GLU A 31 -13.75 -10.76 -12.55
N ALA A 32 -14.66 -10.12 -11.82
CA ALA A 32 -15.50 -9.07 -12.39
C ALA A 32 -14.71 -7.77 -12.60
N GLU A 33 -13.83 -7.42 -11.65
CA GLU A 33 -12.94 -6.28 -11.75
C GLU A 33 -11.91 -6.47 -12.88
N LYS A 34 -11.35 -7.67 -13.04
CA LYS A 34 -10.49 -8.02 -14.18
C LYS A 34 -11.24 -7.92 -15.50
N ALA A 35 -12.46 -8.44 -15.58
CA ALA A 35 -13.30 -8.33 -16.78
C ALA A 35 -13.64 -6.88 -17.13
N ALA A 36 -13.67 -5.98 -16.14
CA ALA A 36 -13.81 -4.54 -16.32
C ALA A 36 -12.49 -3.81 -16.67
N GLY A 37 -11.37 -4.54 -16.76
CA GLY A 37 -10.07 -4.01 -17.15
C GLY A 37 -9.24 -3.45 -15.99
N TYR A 38 -9.59 -3.74 -14.74
CA TYR A 38 -8.76 -3.36 -13.59
C TYR A 38 -7.61 -4.34 -13.37
N ASP A 39 -6.46 -3.80 -12.98
CA ASP A 39 -5.26 -4.56 -12.63
C ASP A 39 -4.63 -4.00 -11.34
N SER A 40 -3.69 -4.74 -10.76
CA SER A 40 -2.93 -4.36 -9.57
C SER A 40 -1.44 -4.29 -9.85
N ALA A 41 -0.79 -3.26 -9.31
CA ALA A 41 0.66 -3.13 -9.33
C ALA A 41 1.33 -3.95 -8.21
N LEU A 42 0.56 -4.51 -7.26
CA LEU A 42 1.09 -5.32 -6.16
C LEU A 42 1.48 -6.73 -6.66
N PRO A 43 2.63 -7.27 -6.24
CA PRO A 43 3.05 -8.63 -6.57
C PRO A 43 2.14 -9.66 -5.89
N GLN A 44 1.84 -10.75 -6.59
CA GLN A 44 0.89 -11.76 -6.11
C GLN A 44 1.42 -12.52 -4.87
N GLU A 45 2.74 -12.63 -4.74
CA GLU A 45 3.42 -13.32 -3.65
C GLU A 45 3.64 -12.44 -2.42
N ALA A 46 3.36 -11.13 -2.51
CA ALA A 46 3.56 -10.21 -1.40
C ALA A 46 2.57 -10.48 -0.27
N GLN A 47 3.06 -10.45 0.97
CA GLN A 47 2.27 -10.71 2.17
C GLN A 47 2.30 -9.52 3.11
N LEU A 48 1.17 -9.25 3.78
CA LEU A 48 1.11 -8.32 4.89
C LEU A 48 1.37 -9.07 6.19
N LEU A 49 2.51 -8.82 6.82
CA LEU A 49 2.96 -9.49 8.05
C LEU A 49 2.32 -8.86 9.29
N SER A 50 2.29 -7.52 9.36
CA SER A 50 1.66 -6.81 10.47
C SER A 50 1.21 -5.40 10.08
N VAL A 51 0.26 -4.88 10.86
CA VAL A 51 -0.23 -3.51 10.80
C VAL A 51 -0.22 -2.95 12.20
N PHE A 52 0.35 -1.76 12.37
CA PHE A 52 0.35 -1.07 13.65
C PHE A 52 0.04 0.42 13.44
N MET A 53 -0.82 0.98 14.29
CA MET A 53 -1.18 2.39 14.22
C MET A 53 -0.40 3.17 15.28
N GLU A 54 0.34 4.18 14.84
CA GLU A 54 1.06 5.11 15.71
C GLU A 54 0.57 6.53 15.41
N GLU A 55 -0.20 7.11 16.32
CA GLU A 55 -0.84 8.44 16.18
C GLU A 55 -1.68 8.59 14.89
N ASP A 56 -1.10 9.20 13.85
CA ASP A 56 -1.69 9.44 12.52
C ASP A 56 -0.99 8.67 11.38
N THR A 57 0.01 7.86 11.72
CA THR A 57 0.82 7.07 10.80
C THR A 57 0.55 5.58 11.00
N VAL A 58 0.32 4.85 9.91
CA VAL A 58 0.22 3.39 9.95
C VAL A 58 1.54 2.76 9.51
N LEU A 59 2.06 1.86 10.33
CA LEU A 59 3.20 1.02 10.03
C LEU A 59 2.68 -0.23 9.32
N LEU A 60 3.06 -0.41 8.07
CA LEU A 60 2.74 -1.58 7.26
C LEU A 60 4.00 -2.40 7.07
N ASN A 61 4.00 -3.60 7.64
CA ASN A 61 5.09 -4.56 7.50
C ASN A 61 4.71 -5.62 6.47
N PHE A 62 5.50 -5.71 5.42
CA PHE A 62 5.29 -6.66 4.34
C PHE A 62 6.42 -7.69 4.27
N SER A 63 6.18 -8.79 3.56
CA SER A 63 7.25 -9.68 3.12
C SER A 63 8.09 -9.02 2.04
N LYS A 64 9.33 -9.50 1.86
CA LYS A 64 10.27 -8.98 0.84
C LYS A 64 9.69 -8.86 -0.57
N GLN A 65 8.80 -9.76 -0.97
CA GLN A 65 8.22 -9.76 -2.33
C GLN A 65 7.50 -8.47 -2.68
N ILE A 66 7.12 -7.63 -1.71
CA ILE A 66 6.41 -6.37 -1.98
C ILE A 66 7.22 -5.37 -2.82
N ASP A 67 8.55 -5.42 -2.79
CA ASP A 67 9.44 -4.50 -3.53
C ASP A 67 10.11 -5.16 -4.75
N GLU A 68 9.73 -6.41 -5.05
CA GLU A 68 10.26 -7.16 -6.18
C GLU A 68 9.45 -6.86 -7.47
N GLY A 69 10.17 -6.85 -8.60
CA GLY A 69 9.60 -6.82 -9.96
C GLY A 69 8.93 -5.51 -10.40
N GLY A 70 9.02 -5.21 -11.69
CA GLY A 70 8.47 -3.99 -12.30
C GLY A 70 9.46 -2.82 -12.31
N GLY A 71 9.34 -1.96 -13.32
CA GLY A 71 10.16 -0.74 -13.41
C GLY A 71 9.67 0.38 -12.49
N THR A 72 10.34 1.54 -12.56
CA THR A 72 10.06 2.72 -11.72
C THR A 72 8.58 3.12 -11.70
N GLU A 73 7.91 3.11 -12.85
CA GLU A 73 6.48 3.46 -12.95
C GLU A 73 5.59 2.48 -12.16
N MET A 74 5.90 1.18 -12.20
CA MET A 74 5.15 0.16 -11.49
C MET A 74 5.36 0.27 -9.98
N MET A 75 6.58 0.58 -9.52
CA MET A 75 6.85 0.86 -8.11
C MET A 75 6.04 2.05 -7.60
N LEU A 76 6.01 3.14 -8.38
CA LEU A 76 5.25 4.33 -8.02
C LEU A 76 3.75 4.03 -7.99
N ALA A 77 3.23 3.28 -8.96
CA ALA A 77 1.84 2.82 -8.95
C ALA A 77 1.55 1.97 -7.70
N ARG A 78 2.45 1.06 -7.32
CA ARG A 78 2.33 0.21 -6.13
C ARG A 78 2.26 1.02 -4.85
N LEU A 79 3.19 1.96 -4.66
CA LEU A 79 3.16 2.89 -3.52
C LEU A 79 1.87 3.69 -3.48
N ARG A 80 1.42 4.22 -4.62
CA ARG A 80 0.15 4.95 -4.70
C ARG A 80 -1.02 4.07 -4.29
N GLN A 81 -1.11 2.83 -4.77
CA GLN A 81 -2.18 1.91 -4.36
C GLN A 81 -2.18 1.67 -2.85
N ILE A 82 -1.02 1.39 -2.25
CA ILE A 82 -0.90 1.13 -0.81
C ILE A 82 -1.26 2.38 0.00
N VAL A 83 -0.61 3.52 -0.29
CA VAL A 83 -0.81 4.76 0.46
C VAL A 83 -2.24 5.25 0.34
N TYR A 84 -2.82 5.27 -0.87
CA TYR A 84 -4.19 5.76 -1.05
C TYR A 84 -5.21 4.87 -0.34
N THR A 85 -5.00 3.55 -0.37
CA THR A 85 -5.87 2.58 0.29
C THR A 85 -5.75 2.68 1.81
N ALA A 86 -4.56 2.85 2.36
CA ALA A 86 -4.36 3.00 3.81
C ALA A 86 -4.94 4.32 4.34
N THR A 87 -4.69 5.42 3.62
CA THR A 87 -5.11 6.78 3.97
C THR A 87 -6.57 7.10 3.59
N GLN A 88 -7.36 6.10 3.16
CA GLN A 88 -8.80 6.28 2.97
C GLN A 88 -9.53 6.55 4.30
N PHE A 89 -8.94 6.12 5.41
CA PHE A 89 -9.47 6.34 6.76
C PHE A 89 -8.97 7.68 7.29
N SER A 90 -9.88 8.53 7.77
CA SER A 90 -9.57 9.91 8.19
C SER A 90 -8.55 10.04 9.33
N ARG A 91 -8.23 8.95 10.03
CA ARG A 91 -7.22 8.91 11.11
C ARG A 91 -5.83 8.50 10.60
N VAL A 92 -5.70 8.10 9.34
CA VAL A 92 -4.44 7.65 8.73
C VAL A 92 -4.02 8.68 7.69
N ASN A 93 -2.99 9.44 8.01
CA ASN A 93 -2.44 10.47 7.13
C ASN A 93 -1.24 9.96 6.33
N LYS A 94 -0.45 9.06 6.93
CA LYS A 94 0.82 8.58 6.37
C LYS A 94 1.02 7.09 6.57
N VAL A 95 1.89 6.52 5.76
CA VAL A 95 2.31 5.12 5.82
C VAL A 95 3.80 5.04 6.08
N ARG A 96 4.20 4.29 7.09
CA ARG A 96 5.59 3.87 7.29
C ARG A 96 5.76 2.44 6.78
N PHE A 97 6.72 2.24 5.87
CA PHE A 97 6.97 0.93 5.27
C PHE A 97 8.03 0.16 6.04
N LEU A 98 7.75 -1.13 6.27
CA LEU A 98 8.68 -2.10 6.80
C LEU A 98 8.69 -3.34 5.90
N ILE A 99 9.85 -3.98 5.78
CA ILE A 99 10.02 -5.29 5.16
C ILE A 99 10.66 -6.21 6.18
N ASP A 100 10.05 -7.37 6.41
CA ASP A 100 10.50 -8.37 7.40
C ASP A 100 10.80 -7.76 8.79
N GLY A 101 9.97 -6.78 9.19
CA GLY A 101 10.07 -6.08 10.47
C GLY A 101 11.09 -4.94 10.52
N GLN A 102 11.80 -4.65 9.44
CA GLN A 102 12.79 -3.57 9.37
C GLN A 102 12.25 -2.38 8.58
N PRO A 103 12.33 -1.14 9.11
CA PRO A 103 12.03 0.05 8.33
C PRO A 103 12.97 0.16 7.13
N ILE A 104 12.42 0.44 5.96
CA ILE A 104 13.20 0.57 4.72
C ILE A 104 13.44 2.04 4.37
N LYS A 105 14.55 2.29 3.68
CA LYS A 105 14.89 3.63 3.16
C LYS A 105 14.34 3.85 1.75
N TYR A 106 14.32 2.80 0.93
CA TYR A 106 13.87 2.85 -0.44
C TYR A 106 12.86 1.74 -0.72
N PHE A 107 11.84 2.05 -1.49
CA PHE A 107 10.82 1.12 -1.99
C PHE A 107 11.12 0.77 -3.45
N SER A 108 12.31 0.21 -3.67
CA SER A 108 12.72 -0.50 -4.87
C SER A 108 14.13 -1.02 -4.65
N SER A 109 14.46 -2.15 -5.27
CA SER A 109 15.85 -2.66 -5.27
C SER A 109 16.83 -1.70 -5.96
N GLU A 110 16.33 -0.80 -6.81
CA GLU A 110 17.11 0.21 -7.54
C GLU A 110 17.34 1.52 -6.74
N GLY A 111 16.70 1.68 -5.57
CA GLY A 111 16.90 2.85 -4.71
C GLY A 111 16.23 4.14 -5.21
N LEU A 112 15.24 4.03 -6.10
CA LEU A 112 14.66 5.19 -6.81
C LEU A 112 13.55 5.89 -6.04
N THR A 113 12.90 5.22 -5.09
CA THR A 113 11.78 5.82 -4.34
C THR A 113 12.07 5.82 -2.85
N GLU A 114 12.42 6.99 -2.31
CA GLU A 114 12.70 7.15 -0.88
C GLU A 114 11.43 7.05 -0.05
N VAL A 115 11.44 6.15 0.94
CA VAL A 115 10.36 5.97 1.93
C VAL A 115 10.93 5.92 3.35
N GLU A 116 12.13 6.50 3.55
CA GLU A 116 12.78 6.60 4.87
C GLU A 116 11.94 7.35 5.88
N ARG A 117 11.03 8.22 5.43
CA ARG A 117 10.05 8.92 6.24
C ARG A 117 8.65 8.42 5.88
N PRO A 118 7.67 8.48 6.81
CA PRO A 118 6.30 8.12 6.50
C PRO A 118 5.76 8.92 5.31
N VAL A 119 5.12 8.22 4.36
CA VAL A 119 4.66 8.75 3.08
C VAL A 119 3.15 8.99 3.12
N GLY A 120 2.72 10.20 2.79
CA GLY A 120 1.32 10.58 2.60
C GLY A 120 0.94 10.75 1.13
N ARG A 121 -0.33 11.06 0.86
CA ARG A 121 -0.82 11.28 -0.52
C ARG A 121 -0.12 12.43 -1.24
N ALA A 122 0.08 13.54 -0.53
CA ALA A 122 0.72 14.73 -1.08
C ALA A 122 2.16 14.46 -1.59
N ASP A 123 2.87 13.52 -0.95
CA ASP A 123 4.23 13.15 -1.36
C ASP A 123 4.24 12.41 -2.71
N LEU A 124 3.13 11.77 -3.10
CA LEU A 124 3.00 10.98 -4.33
C LEU A 124 2.34 11.72 -5.50
N GLU A 125 1.81 12.92 -5.24
CA GLU A 125 1.16 13.81 -6.21
C GLU A 125 2.16 14.75 -6.90
N MET A 126 3.32 15.01 -6.29
CA MET A 126 4.27 16.03 -6.76
C MET A 126 5.18 15.61 -7.93
N GLU A 127 5.05 14.40 -8.47
CA GLU A 127 5.91 13.88 -9.55
C GLU A 127 5.39 14.12 -10.98
N GLU A 128 4.28 14.82 -11.18
CA GLU A 128 3.78 15.20 -12.53
C GLU A 128 4.32 16.55 -13.02
N LYS A 129 5.62 16.82 -12.91
CA LYS A 129 6.26 18.01 -13.52
C LYS A 129 7.22 17.66 -14.65
#